data_AF-A0A6C0G0S4-F1
#
_entry.id   AF-A0A6C0G0S4-F1
#
_cell.length_a   1.000
_cell.length_b   1.000
_cell.length_c   1.000
_cell.angle_alpha   90.00
_cell.angle_beta   90.00
_cell.angle_gamma   90.00
#
_symmetry.space_group_name_H-M   'P 1'
#
loop_
_entity.id
_entity.type
_entity.pdbx_description
1 polymer ?
#
loop_
_entity_poly.entity_id
_entity_poly.type
_entity_poly.pdbx_seq_one_letter_code
_entity_poly.pdbx_strand_id
1 'polypeptide(L)'
;MAEFPPTGRNGLIFTNATGAPVRRTSLWKIWLDAAEASDVHGETFHSLRHYYASLLIRHGESVKTVQDRLGHASAVETLDTYSHLWPDSDDRTREAVDEAMGRNGVRTVAGLAQQSRSVTAGQQPKGG
;
A
#
# COMPACT_ATOMS: atom_id res chain seq x y z
N MET A 1 -10.37 19.21 14.00
CA MET A 1 -11.46 18.36 13.45
C MET A 1 -12.36 19.31 12.69
N ALA A 2 -12.38 19.26 11.35
CA ALA A 2 -13.17 20.23 10.57
C ALA A 2 -14.65 19.97 10.83
N GLU A 3 -15.33 20.94 11.44
CA GLU A 3 -16.76 20.92 11.66
C GLU A 3 -17.43 21.23 10.32
N PHE A 4 -18.03 20.21 9.70
CA PHE A 4 -18.77 20.41 8.46
C PHE A 4 -19.99 21.27 8.78
N PRO A 5 -20.30 22.30 7.96
CA PRO A 5 -21.46 23.16 8.18
C PRO A 5 -22.72 22.29 8.27
N PRO A 6 -23.74 22.71 9.03
CA PRO A 6 -24.96 21.94 9.21
C PRO A 6 -25.51 21.61 7.83
N THR A 7 -25.49 20.32 7.53
CA THR A 7 -26.03 19.76 6.31
C THR A 7 -27.50 20.16 6.21
N GLY A 8 -28.01 20.32 4.98
CA GLY A 8 -29.40 20.77 4.77
C GLY A 8 -30.42 19.90 5.51
N ARG A 9 -31.72 20.23 5.50
CA ARG A 9 -32.80 19.59 6.30
C ARG A 9 -32.73 18.06 6.49
N ASN A 10 -32.08 17.32 5.59
CA ASN A 10 -31.90 15.86 5.61
C ASN A 10 -30.46 15.36 5.84
N GLY A 11 -29.52 16.18 6.29
CA GLY A 11 -28.15 15.69 6.55
C GLY A 11 -27.26 15.58 5.30
N LEU A 12 -27.69 16.12 4.16
CA LEU A 12 -27.01 15.99 2.86
C LEU A 12 -25.99 17.11 2.61
N ILE A 13 -24.82 16.72 2.08
CA ILE A 13 -23.76 17.65 1.62
C ILE A 13 -23.98 18.04 0.15
N PHE A 14 -24.39 17.07 -0.70
CA PHE A 14 -24.61 17.30 -2.12
C PHE A 14 -26.11 17.35 -2.43
N THR A 15 -26.62 18.57 -2.63
CA THR A 15 -28.02 18.81 -2.99
C THR A 15 -28.12 19.61 -4.29
N ASN A 16 -29.26 19.47 -4.97
CA ASN A 16 -29.60 20.35 -6.08
C ASN A 16 -30.08 21.74 -5.58
N ALA A 17 -30.46 22.62 -6.50
CA ALA A 17 -30.95 23.97 -6.19
C ALA A 17 -32.21 24.00 -5.29
N THR A 18 -32.94 22.88 -5.16
CA THR A 18 -34.13 22.78 -4.29
C THR A 18 -33.82 22.12 -2.95
N GLY A 19 -32.55 21.80 -2.66
CA GLY A 19 -32.15 21.11 -1.42
C GLY A 19 -32.42 19.60 -1.43
N ALA A 20 -32.84 19.02 -2.56
CA ALA A 20 -33.05 17.59 -2.71
C ALA A 20 -31.73 16.87 -3.11
N PRO A 21 -31.62 15.55 -2.90
CA PRO A 21 -30.43 14.79 -3.29
C PRO A 21 -30.09 14.95 -4.78
N VAL A 22 -28.81 15.06 -5.10
CA VAL A 22 -28.34 14.99 -6.49
C VAL A 22 -28.68 13.61 -7.06
N ARG A 23 -29.39 13.58 -8.19
CA ARG A 23 -29.74 12.33 -8.88
C ARG A 23 -28.60 11.88 -9.79
N ARG A 24 -28.44 10.56 -9.95
CA ARG A 24 -27.44 9.95 -10.84
C ARG A 24 -27.50 10.51 -12.27
N THR A 25 -28.70 10.73 -12.81
CA THR A 25 -28.88 11.28 -14.17
C THR A 25 -28.39 12.72 -14.31
N SER A 26 -28.58 13.55 -13.27
CA SER A 26 -28.04 14.90 -13.24
C SER A 26 -26.52 14.89 -13.09
N LEU A 27 -25.98 14.00 -12.24
CA LEU A 27 -24.54 13.83 -12.07
C LEU A 27 -23.87 13.40 -13.39
N TRP A 28 -24.51 12.52 -14.16
CA TRP A 28 -23.99 12.09 -15.46
C TRP A 28 -23.89 13.24 -16.46
N LYS A 29 -24.86 14.16 -16.48
CA LYS A 29 -24.78 15.37 -17.34
C LYS A 29 -23.61 16.26 -16.94
N ILE A 30 -23.49 16.54 -15.64
CA ILE A 30 -22.37 17.32 -15.10
C ILE A 30 -21.02 16.67 -15.47
N TRP A 31 -20.95 15.33 -15.40
CA TRP A 31 -19.78 14.58 -15.82
C TRP A 31 -19.46 14.77 -17.31
N LEU A 32 -20.46 14.63 -18.19
CA LEU A 32 -20.26 14.82 -19.63
C LEU A 32 -19.77 16.23 -19.95
N ASP A 33 -20.39 17.26 -19.36
CA ASP A 33 -19.98 18.65 -19.55
C ASP A 33 -18.53 18.88 -19.10
N ALA A 34 -18.14 18.30 -17.96
CA ALA A 34 -16.77 18.40 -17.43
C ALA A 34 -15.75 17.61 -18.26
N ALA A 35 -16.14 16.44 -18.75
CA ALA A 35 -15.32 15.56 -19.60
C ALA A 35 -15.03 16.24 -20.94
N GLU A 36 -16.04 16.83 -21.57
CA GLU A 36 -15.92 17.63 -22.79
C GLU A 36 -15.00 18.85 -22.57
N ALA A 37 -15.21 19.59 -21.48
CA ALA A 37 -14.37 20.75 -21.15
C ALA A 37 -12.90 20.39 -20.86
N SER A 38 -12.62 19.12 -20.54
CA SER A 38 -11.27 18.62 -20.22
C SER A 38 -10.65 17.81 -21.36
N ASP A 39 -11.33 17.70 -22.52
CA ASP A 39 -10.95 16.84 -23.65
C ASP A 39 -10.72 15.37 -23.28
N VAL A 40 -11.46 14.88 -22.28
CA VAL A 40 -11.43 13.48 -21.84
C VAL A 40 -12.68 12.79 -22.37
N HIS A 41 -12.49 11.89 -23.35
CA HIS A 41 -13.61 11.22 -24.02
C HIS A 41 -13.70 9.74 -23.65
N GLY A 42 -14.92 9.20 -23.60
CA GLY A 42 -15.17 7.78 -23.36
C GLY A 42 -15.01 7.31 -21.92
N GLU A 43 -14.54 8.17 -21.02
CA GLU A 43 -14.37 7.84 -19.61
C GLU A 43 -15.64 8.02 -18.79
N THR A 44 -15.74 7.25 -17.71
CA THR A 44 -16.88 7.29 -16.79
C THR A 44 -16.47 7.94 -15.46
N PHE A 45 -17.45 8.28 -14.63
CA PHE A 45 -17.18 8.72 -13.27
C PHE A 45 -16.36 7.69 -12.45
N HIS A 46 -16.46 6.40 -12.80
CA HIS A 46 -15.67 5.34 -12.15
C HIS A 46 -14.19 5.38 -12.55
N SER A 47 -13.87 5.96 -13.72
CA SER A 47 -12.49 6.15 -14.16
C SER A 47 -11.71 7.06 -13.21
N LEU A 48 -12.37 8.03 -12.55
CA LEU A 48 -11.73 8.82 -11.48
C LEU A 48 -11.28 7.95 -10.30
N ARG A 49 -12.08 6.93 -9.95
CA ARG A 49 -11.73 5.99 -8.87
C ARG A 49 -10.53 5.14 -9.25
N HIS A 50 -10.47 4.67 -10.50
CA HIS A 50 -9.31 3.97 -11.03
C HIS A 50 -8.06 4.85 -11.06
N TYR A 51 -8.19 6.11 -11.49
CA TYR A 51 -7.10 7.08 -11.48
C TYR A 51 -6.58 7.35 -10.07
N TYR A 52 -7.48 7.50 -9.10
CA TYR A 52 -7.07 7.68 -7.71
C TYR A 52 -6.31 6.46 -7.16
N ALA A 53 -6.77 5.25 -7.46
CA ALA A 53 -6.09 4.03 -7.07
C ALA A 53 -4.69 3.93 -7.69
N SER A 54 -4.56 4.17 -8.99
CA SER A 54 -3.28 4.10 -9.69
C SER A 54 -2.27 5.13 -9.18
N LEU A 55 -2.75 6.33 -8.83
CA LEU A 55 -1.91 7.37 -8.24
C LEU A 55 -1.34 6.94 -6.88
N LEU A 56 -2.17 6.40 -5.98
CA LEU A 56 -1.70 5.90 -4.68
C LEU A 56 -0.65 4.80 -4.84
N ILE A 57 -0.92 3.83 -5.71
CA ILE A 57 -0.01 2.70 -5.95
C ILE A 57 1.32 3.18 -6.53
N ARG A 58 1.28 4.11 -7.50
CA ARG A 58 2.48 4.70 -8.10
C ARG A 58 3.33 5.45 -7.07
N HIS A 59 2.71 6.02 -6.04
CA HIS A 59 3.42 6.66 -4.92
C HIS A 59 3.93 5.68 -3.86
N GLY A 60 3.81 4.37 -4.10
CA GLY A 60 4.35 3.33 -3.22
C GLY A 60 3.46 3.02 -2.01
N GLU A 61 2.19 3.41 -2.04
CA GLU A 61 1.27 3.10 -0.95
C GLU A 61 1.01 1.59 -0.83
N SER A 62 0.77 1.18 0.41
CA SER A 62 0.46 -0.22 0.71
C SER A 62 -0.92 -0.60 0.19
N VAL A 63 -1.11 -1.88 -0.14
CA VAL A 63 -2.43 -2.44 -0.52
C VAL A 63 -3.50 -2.12 0.52
N LYS A 64 -3.13 -2.18 1.81
CA LYS A 64 -4.05 -1.87 2.91
C LYS A 64 -4.47 -0.40 2.91
N THR A 65 -3.52 0.51 2.68
CA THR A 65 -3.84 1.95 2.55
C THR A 65 -4.79 2.18 1.38
N VAL A 66 -4.48 1.61 0.21
CA VAL A 66 -5.30 1.78 -1.00
C VAL A 66 -6.70 1.21 -0.79
N GLN A 67 -6.82 0.01 -0.21
CA GLN A 67 -8.09 -0.59 0.17
C GLN A 67 -8.93 0.36 1.04
N ASP A 68 -8.34 0.88 2.12
CA ASP A 68 -9.05 1.74 3.08
C ASP A 68 -9.48 3.06 2.44
N ARG A 69 -8.65 3.65 1.57
CA ARG A 69 -8.98 4.88 0.84
C ARG A 69 -10.06 4.68 -0.21
N LEU A 70 -10.12 3.51 -0.82
CA LEU A 70 -11.19 3.14 -1.74
C LEU A 70 -12.46 2.73 -1.00
N GLY A 71 -12.37 2.31 0.27
CA GLY A 71 -13.48 1.75 1.02
C GLY A 71 -13.88 0.35 0.54
N HIS A 72 -12.93 -0.42 0.03
CA HIS A 72 -13.14 -1.83 -0.29
C HIS A 72 -13.24 -2.66 0.98
N ALA A 73 -14.14 -3.64 0.98
CA ALA A 73 -14.38 -4.47 2.17
C ALA A 73 -13.17 -5.35 2.48
N SER A 74 -12.38 -5.70 1.46
CA SER A 74 -11.20 -6.55 1.59
C SER A 74 -10.04 -6.11 0.70
N ALA A 75 -8.82 -6.52 1.08
CA ALA A 75 -7.62 -6.30 0.27
C ALA A 75 -7.70 -7.08 -1.04
N VAL A 76 -8.39 -8.22 -1.04
CA VAL A 76 -8.60 -9.07 -2.22
C VAL A 76 -9.33 -8.29 -3.32
N GLU A 77 -10.43 -7.61 -3.02
CA GLU A 77 -11.14 -6.76 -4.00
C GLU A 77 -10.23 -5.71 -4.66
N THR A 78 -9.30 -5.16 -3.87
CA THR A 78 -8.32 -4.19 -4.37
C THR A 78 -7.28 -4.86 -5.26
N LEU A 79 -6.75 -6.01 -4.84
CA LEU A 79 -5.73 -6.76 -5.58
C LEU A 79 -6.29 -7.36 -6.87
N ASP A 80 -7.52 -7.86 -6.87
CA ASP A 80 -8.19 -8.40 -8.06
C ASP A 80 -8.23 -7.37 -9.19
N THR A 81 -8.37 -6.09 -8.84
CA THR A 81 -8.46 -5.00 -9.82
C THR A 81 -7.11 -4.38 -10.14
N TYR A 82 -6.25 -4.15 -9.14
CA TYR A 82 -5.08 -3.26 -9.26
C TYR A 82 -3.73 -3.92 -9.02
N SER A 83 -3.66 -5.23 -8.76
CA SER A 83 -2.40 -5.95 -8.50
C SER A 83 -1.31 -5.67 -9.55
N HIS A 84 -1.70 -5.59 -10.83
CA HIS A 84 -0.82 -5.30 -11.96
C HIS A 84 -0.13 -3.93 -11.92
N LEU A 85 -0.55 -3.01 -11.04
CA LEU A 85 0.05 -1.70 -10.88
C LEU A 85 1.16 -1.68 -9.82
N TRP A 86 1.22 -2.68 -8.94
CA TRP A 86 2.29 -2.72 -7.94
C TRP A 86 3.62 -3.11 -8.59
N PRO A 87 4.71 -2.42 -8.26
CA PRO A 87 6.02 -2.75 -8.78
C PRO A 87 6.46 -4.11 -8.24
N ASP A 88 6.96 -4.97 -9.14
CA ASP A 88 7.63 -6.21 -8.75
C ASP A 88 8.73 -5.89 -7.74
N SER A 89 8.80 -6.73 -6.71
CA SER A 89 9.64 -6.51 -5.55
C SER A 89 10.63 -7.63 -5.31
N ASP A 90 10.79 -8.53 -6.28
CA ASP A 90 11.66 -9.70 -6.16
C ASP A 90 13.07 -9.35 -5.70
N ASP A 91 13.72 -8.38 -6.34
CA ASP A 91 15.10 -8.02 -6.02
C ASP A 91 15.20 -7.26 -4.68
N ARG A 92 14.28 -6.32 -4.41
CA ARG A 92 14.21 -5.65 -3.10
C ARG A 92 13.91 -6.62 -1.95
N THR A 93 13.12 -7.66 -2.21
CA THR A 93 12.78 -8.69 -1.23
C THR A 93 14.01 -9.54 -0.93
N ARG A 94 14.77 -9.93 -1.96
CA ARG A 94 16.05 -10.64 -1.79
C ARG A 94 17.03 -9.80 -0.98
N GLU A 95 17.24 -8.55 -1.37
CA GLU A 95 18.13 -7.62 -0.66
C GLU A 95 17.73 -7.42 0.80
N ALA A 96 16.43 -7.24 1.09
CA ALA A 96 15.95 -7.09 2.47
C ALA A 96 16.18 -8.35 3.32
N VAL A 97 16.00 -9.54 2.73
CA VAL A 97 16.28 -10.81 3.40
C VAL A 97 17.78 -10.97 3.65
N ASP A 98 18.61 -10.69 2.64
CA ASP A 98 20.08 -10.76 2.74
C ASP A 98 20.60 -9.78 3.80
N GLU A 99 20.06 -8.57 3.90
CA GLU A 99 20.42 -7.60 4.94
C GLU A 99 20.04 -8.11 6.33
N ALA A 100 18.81 -8.61 6.50
CA ALA A 100 18.33 -9.13 7.77
C ALA A 100 19.13 -10.35 8.25
N MET A 101 19.51 -11.24 7.33
CA MET A 101 20.32 -12.42 7.64
C MET A 101 21.81 -12.09 7.78
N GLY A 102 22.32 -11.10 7.04
CA GLY A 102 23.74 -10.71 6.98
C GLY A 102 24.28 -10.06 8.26
N ARG A 103 23.41 -9.55 9.14
CA ARG A 103 23.83 -8.94 10.41
C ARG A 103 23.89 -9.88 11.62
N ASN A 104 23.33 -11.10 11.55
CA ASN A 104 23.32 -12.05 12.68
C ASN A 104 23.49 -13.55 12.31
N GLY A 105 23.40 -13.96 11.04
CA GLY A 105 23.39 -15.37 10.65
C GLY A 105 24.76 -16.05 10.50
N VAL A 106 25.84 -15.28 10.28
CA VAL A 106 27.16 -15.83 9.89
C VAL A 106 28.17 -15.90 11.05
N ARG A 107 27.71 -15.89 12.31
CA ARG A 107 28.63 -16.16 13.46
C ARG A 107 28.74 -17.64 13.84
N THR A 108 27.96 -18.56 13.26
CA THR A 108 27.69 -19.83 13.96
C THR A 108 28.27 -21.10 13.31
N VAL A 109 29.19 -21.03 12.35
CA VAL A 109 29.95 -22.26 11.98
C VAL A 109 31.47 -22.09 12.00
N ALA A 110 31.99 -20.91 11.67
CA ALA A 110 33.43 -20.64 11.74
C ALA A 110 33.92 -20.38 13.19
N GLY A 111 33.09 -19.74 14.03
CA GLY A 111 33.46 -19.40 15.42
C GLY A 111 33.50 -20.58 16.39
N LEU A 112 32.63 -21.59 16.19
CA LEU A 112 32.57 -22.79 17.03
C LEU A 112 33.82 -23.68 16.88
N ALA A 113 34.49 -23.65 15.71
CA ALA A 113 35.68 -24.46 15.47
C ALA A 113 36.97 -23.90 16.12
N GLN A 114 36.99 -22.62 16.53
CA GLN A 114 38.14 -21.99 17.20
C GLN A 114 38.05 -22.09 18.74
N GLN A 115 36.85 -22.19 19.30
CA GLN A 115 36.67 -22.29 20.75
C GLN A 115 37.01 -23.70 21.29
N SER A 116 36.79 -24.75 20.51
CA SER A 116 37.15 -26.14 20.89
C SER A 116 38.64 -26.46 20.81
N ARG A 117 39.48 -25.58 20.21
CA ARG A 117 40.94 -25.77 20.15
C ARG A 117 41.71 -25.10 21.27
N SER A 118 41.07 -24.22 22.05
CA SER A 118 41.72 -23.51 23.16
C SER A 118 41.62 -24.22 24.51
N VAL A 119 40.75 -25.24 24.65
CA VAL A 119 40.56 -25.97 25.91
C VAL A 119 41.51 -27.17 26.08
N THR A 120 42.08 -27.72 25.00
CA THR A 120 42.94 -28.92 25.06
C THR A 120 44.44 -28.63 25.24
N ALA A 121 44.89 -27.38 25.20
CA ALA A 121 46.31 -27.02 25.21
C ALA A 121 46.87 -26.66 26.61
N GLY A 122 46.38 -27.30 27.68
CA GLY A 122 46.68 -26.89 29.05
C GLY A 122 46.86 -28.01 30.08
N GLN A 123 47.57 -29.11 29.77
CA GLN A 123 48.03 -30.01 30.84
C GLN A 123 49.29 -30.81 30.42
N GLN A 124 50.48 -30.27 30.73
CA GLN A 124 51.71 -31.05 30.84
C GLN A 124 51.92 -31.43 32.32
N PRO A 125 52.02 -32.70 32.71
CA PRO A 125 52.63 -33.08 33.97
C PRO A 125 54.16 -33.19 33.80
N LYS A 126 54.87 -32.65 34.79
CA LYS A 126 56.33 -32.60 34.87
C LYS A 126 56.91 -33.95 35.28
N GLY A 127 58.01 -34.32 34.61
CA GLY A 127 59.29 -34.80 35.17
C GLY A 127 59.31 -35.95 36.17
N GLY A 128 60.16 -36.94 35.86
CA GLY A 128 60.64 -37.98 36.77
C GLY A 128 61.48 -38.98 36.01
#